data_AF-A0AAD4S102-F1
#
_entry.id   AF-A0AAD4S102-F1
#
_cell.length_a   1.000
_cell.length_b   1.000
_cell.length_c   1.000
_cell.angle_alpha   90.00
_cell.angle_beta   90.00
_cell.angle_gamma   90.00
#
_symmetry.space_group_name_H-M   'P 1'
#
loop_
_entity.id
_entity.type
_entity.pdbx_description
1 polymer ?
#
loop_
_entity_poly.entity_id
_entity_poly.type
_entity_poly.pdbx_seq_one_letter_code
_entity_poly.pdbx_strand_id
1 'polypeptide(L)'
;MNSKIIIACVLMNLLLVLRPAMSAAPSCDAVITSFAPCLSYLKNVGYVPSTSCCDNIKVLDQRLPEKQDRKSVCQCIKLAIPIIGTVNNTRVQDVSNSCGSNLYEIPPISPDMNCDNVV
;
A
#
# COMPACT_ATOMS: atom_id res chain seq x y z
N MET A 1 -47.56 -5.07 17.49
CA MET A 1 -46.16 -4.67 17.24
C MET A 1 -46.13 -3.17 17.07
N ASN A 2 -45.54 -2.44 18.03
CA ASN A 2 -45.76 -1.00 18.16
C ASN A 2 -44.94 -0.27 17.10
N SER A 3 -45.52 0.71 16.39
CA SER A 3 -44.83 1.45 15.32
C SER A 3 -43.47 2.03 15.76
N LYS A 4 -43.38 2.43 17.04
CA LYS A 4 -42.15 2.91 17.69
C LYS A 4 -41.04 1.85 17.76
N ILE A 5 -41.40 0.58 17.94
CA ILE A 5 -40.47 -0.57 18.01
C ILE A 5 -39.96 -0.90 16.60
N ILE A 6 -40.82 -0.82 15.59
CA ILE A 6 -40.44 -1.08 14.19
C ILE A 6 -39.44 -0.03 13.71
N ILE A 7 -39.68 1.26 14.02
CA ILE A 7 -38.79 2.37 13.65
C ILE A 7 -37.42 2.22 14.35
N ALA A 8 -37.40 1.85 15.63
CA ALA A 8 -36.16 1.64 16.37
C ALA A 8 -35.33 0.47 15.79
N CYS A 9 -35.97 -0.65 15.43
CA CYS A 9 -35.29 -1.78 14.81
C CYS A 9 -34.72 -1.44 13.43
N VAL A 10 -35.45 -0.68 12.61
CA VAL A 10 -34.97 -0.28 11.27
C VAL A 10 -33.78 0.68 11.37
N LEU A 11 -33.83 1.65 12.29
CA LEU A 11 -32.71 2.59 12.53
C LEU A 11 -31.46 1.88 13.05
N MET A 12 -31.61 0.88 13.92
CA MET A 12 -30.48 0.11 14.47
C MET A 12 -29.80 -0.76 13.40
N ASN A 13 -30.59 -1.32 12.46
CA ASN A 13 -30.04 -2.05 11.32
C ASN A 13 -29.35 -1.13 10.31
N LEU A 14 -29.89 0.08 10.06
CA LEU A 14 -29.30 1.05 9.14
C LEU A 14 -27.90 1.51 9.60
N LEU A 15 -27.69 1.71 10.90
CA LEU A 15 -26.38 2.06 11.46
C LEU A 15 -25.35 0.93 11.37
N LEU A 16 -25.78 -0.33 11.26
CA LEU A 16 -24.88 -1.48 11.13
C LEU A 16 -24.36 -1.67 9.70
N VAL A 17 -25.04 -1.10 8.70
CA VAL A 17 -24.63 -1.14 7.28
C VAL A 17 -23.63 -0.02 6.96
N LEU A 18 -23.60 1.06 7.75
CA LEU A 18 -22.57 2.11 7.70
C LEU A 18 -21.30 1.71 8.47
N ARG A 19 -20.89 0.44 8.39
CA ARG A 19 -19.49 0.15 8.70
C ARG A 19 -18.66 0.80 7.60
N PRO A 20 -17.74 1.73 7.89
CA PRO A 20 -16.72 2.06 6.92
C PRO A 20 -16.10 0.72 6.51
N ALA A 21 -15.96 0.48 5.21
CA ALA A 21 -15.21 -0.67 4.72
C ALA A 21 -13.87 -0.62 5.45
N MET A 22 -13.68 -1.48 6.44
CA MET A 22 -12.43 -1.55 7.17
C MET A 22 -11.48 -2.18 6.18
N SER A 23 -10.84 -1.33 5.38
CA SER A 23 -9.72 -1.71 4.53
C SER A 23 -8.71 -2.35 5.47
N ALA A 24 -8.65 -3.68 5.48
CA ALA A 24 -7.65 -4.37 6.25
C ALA A 24 -6.32 -4.00 5.63
N ALA A 25 -5.42 -3.43 6.43
CA ALA A 25 -4.08 -3.10 5.99
C ALA A 25 -3.46 -4.31 5.27
N PRO A 26 -2.77 -4.11 4.14
CA PRO A 26 -2.21 -5.21 3.38
C PRO A 26 -1.21 -5.99 4.25
N SER A 27 -1.31 -7.33 4.22
CA SER A 27 -0.34 -8.19 4.89
C SER A 27 1.06 -8.00 4.30
N CYS A 28 2.11 -8.06 5.12
CA CYS A 28 3.47 -7.88 4.61
C CYS A 28 3.88 -8.86 3.51
N ASP A 29 3.44 -10.12 3.58
CA ASP A 29 3.68 -11.11 2.51
C ASP A 29 3.14 -10.63 1.15
N ALA A 30 1.89 -10.17 1.12
CA ALA A 30 1.27 -9.60 -0.07
C ALA A 30 2.01 -8.36 -0.58
N VAL A 31 2.50 -7.49 0.32
CA VAL A 31 3.31 -6.32 -0.06
C VAL A 31 4.58 -6.78 -0.76
N ILE A 32 5.33 -7.70 -0.15
CA ILE A 32 6.61 -8.17 -0.69
C ILE A 32 6.42 -8.87 -2.04
N THR A 33 5.40 -9.71 -2.15
CA THR A 33 5.07 -10.40 -3.41
C THR A 33 4.68 -9.41 -4.51
N SER A 34 3.97 -8.33 -4.16
CA SER A 34 3.60 -7.27 -5.10
C SER A 34 4.81 -6.49 -5.64
N PHE A 35 5.85 -6.30 -4.81
CA PHE A 35 7.08 -5.59 -5.19
C PHE A 35 8.14 -6.47 -5.87
N ALA A 36 8.10 -7.79 -5.70
CA ALA A 36 9.04 -8.72 -6.32
C ALA A 36 9.30 -8.46 -7.84
N PRO A 37 8.28 -8.26 -8.71
CA PRO A 37 8.51 -7.98 -10.12
C PRO A 37 9.19 -6.64 -10.41
N CYS A 38 9.24 -5.73 -9.44
CA CYS A 38 9.90 -4.43 -9.57
C CYS A 38 11.41 -4.49 -9.28
N LEU A 39 11.89 -5.53 -8.59
CA LEU A 39 13.28 -5.58 -8.10
C LEU A 39 14.33 -5.44 -9.20
N SER A 40 14.08 -5.98 -10.39
CA SER A 40 15.01 -5.83 -11.53
C SER A 40 15.21 -4.35 -11.91
N TYR A 41 14.12 -3.59 -12.01
CA TYR A 41 14.18 -2.15 -12.25
C TYR A 41 14.81 -1.42 -11.07
N LEU A 42 14.33 -1.67 -9.84
CA LEU A 42 14.80 -0.99 -8.62
C LEU A 42 16.30 -1.21 -8.35
N LYS A 43 16.88 -2.29 -8.85
CA LYS A 43 18.32 -2.63 -8.69
C LYS A 43 19.21 -2.20 -9.87
N ASN A 44 18.71 -1.39 -10.80
CA ASN A 44 19.43 -1.03 -12.05
C ASN A 44 19.75 -2.23 -12.97
N VAL A 45 19.06 -3.36 -12.85
CA VAL A 45 19.25 -4.50 -13.75
C VAL A 45 18.41 -4.32 -15.02
N GLY A 46 17.13 -3.94 -14.85
CA GLY A 46 16.22 -3.60 -15.93
C GLY A 46 16.18 -2.10 -16.19
N TYR A 47 16.06 -1.68 -17.45
CA TYR A 47 15.92 -0.27 -17.81
C TYR A 47 14.51 0.27 -17.55
N VAL A 48 13.49 -0.56 -17.73
CA VAL A 48 12.07 -0.20 -17.55
C VAL A 48 11.41 -1.14 -16.52
N PRO A 49 10.41 -0.66 -15.77
CA PRO A 49 9.58 -1.55 -14.96
C PRO A 49 8.88 -2.58 -15.85
N SER A 50 8.72 -3.80 -15.35
CA SER A 50 7.90 -4.80 -16.02
C SER A 50 6.42 -4.40 -15.97
N THR A 51 5.60 -4.91 -16.90
CA THR A 51 4.14 -4.70 -16.86
C THR A 51 3.56 -5.14 -15.52
N SER A 52 3.98 -6.31 -15.03
CA SER A 52 3.56 -6.84 -13.72
C SER A 52 3.98 -5.94 -12.54
N CYS A 53 5.14 -5.28 -12.62
CA CYS A 53 5.50 -4.28 -11.62
C CYS A 53 4.53 -3.10 -11.64
N CYS A 54 4.25 -2.53 -12.81
CA CYS A 54 3.35 -1.38 -12.90
C CYS A 54 1.91 -1.69 -12.52
N ASP A 55 1.40 -2.87 -12.88
CA ASP A 55 0.06 -3.31 -12.47
C ASP A 55 -0.05 -3.39 -10.94
N ASN A 56 0.97 -3.97 -10.28
CA ASN A 56 1.00 -4.06 -8.82
C ASN A 56 1.16 -2.69 -8.15
N ILE A 57 1.99 -1.81 -8.70
CA ILE A 57 2.16 -0.43 -8.21
C ILE A 57 0.82 0.32 -8.23
N LYS A 58 0.06 0.18 -9.32
CA LYS A 58 -1.26 0.79 -9.45
C LYS A 58 -2.27 0.21 -8.47
N VAL A 59 -2.24 -1.10 -8.24
CA VAL A 59 -3.10 -1.75 -7.24
C VAL A 59 -2.74 -1.29 -5.82
N LEU A 60 -1.46 -1.15 -5.51
CA LEU A 60 -1.01 -0.64 -4.21
C LEU A 60 -1.45 0.82 -4.02
N ASP A 61 -1.31 1.66 -5.04
CA ASP A 61 -1.76 3.06 -5.01
C ASP A 61 -3.24 3.18 -4.63
N GLN A 62 -4.10 2.36 -5.24
CA GLN A 62 -5.53 2.31 -4.94
C GLN A 62 -5.86 1.82 -3.52
N ARG A 63 -4.97 1.04 -2.90
CA ARG A 63 -5.17 0.46 -1.56
C ARG A 63 -4.60 1.33 -0.44
N LEU A 64 -3.91 2.41 -0.78
CA LEU A 64 -3.22 3.25 0.19
C LEU A 64 -3.80 4.67 0.37
N PRO A 65 -5.12 4.91 0.26
CA PRO A 65 -5.67 6.25 0.50
C PRO A 65 -5.49 6.68 1.97
N GLU A 66 -5.41 5.72 2.91
CA GLU A 66 -5.23 6.01 4.33
C GLU A 66 -3.75 6.05 4.74
N LYS A 67 -3.41 7.04 5.57
CA LYS A 67 -2.06 7.19 6.15
C LYS A 67 -1.63 5.94 6.93
N GLN A 68 -2.58 5.28 7.59
CA GLN A 68 -2.28 4.08 8.37
C GLN A 68 -1.83 2.91 7.49
N ASP A 69 -2.48 2.69 6.35
CA ASP A 69 -2.09 1.64 5.40
C ASP A 69 -0.72 1.93 4.79
N ARG A 70 -0.43 3.20 4.50
CA ARG A 70 0.89 3.65 4.03
C ARG A 70 2.00 3.35 5.02
N LYS A 71 1.74 3.60 6.32
CA LYS A 71 2.67 3.24 7.40
C LYS A 71 2.89 1.73 7.47
N SER A 72 1.83 0.93 7.37
CA SER A 72 1.94 -0.53 7.38
C SER A 72 2.76 -1.05 6.21
N VAL A 73 2.53 -0.55 4.99
CA VAL A 73 3.35 -0.91 3.81
C VAL A 73 4.81 -0.51 4.02
N CYS A 74 5.08 0.70 4.50
CA CYS A 74 6.43 1.15 4.82
C CYS A 74 7.14 0.20 5.80
N GLN A 75 6.46 -0.20 6.87
CA GLN A 75 6.99 -1.13 7.87
C GLN A 75 7.28 -2.50 7.25
N CYS A 76 6.41 -3.00 6.38
CA CYS A 76 6.63 -4.25 5.66
C CYS A 76 7.87 -4.18 4.73
N ILE A 77 8.03 -3.08 4.00
CA ILE A 77 9.21 -2.88 3.14
C ILE A 77 10.49 -2.87 3.98
N LYS A 78 10.48 -2.15 5.12
CA LYS A 78 11.61 -2.12 6.06
C LYS A 78 12.01 -3.51 6.54
N LEU A 79 11.04 -4.36 6.89
CA LEU A 79 11.29 -5.74 7.32
C LEU A 79 11.83 -6.64 6.20
N ALA A 80 11.56 -6.31 4.93
CA ALA A 80 12.03 -7.10 3.80
C ALA A 80 13.42 -6.72 3.30
N ILE A 81 13.97 -5.59 3.70
CA ILE A 81 15.35 -5.14 3.38
C ILE A 81 16.40 -6.26 3.48
N PRO A 82 16.48 -7.05 4.58
CA PRO A 82 17.46 -8.13 4.67
C PRO A 82 17.31 -9.22 3.60
N ILE A 83 16.11 -9.36 3.01
CA ILE A 83 15.79 -10.36 1.99
C ILE A 83 16.01 -9.77 0.59
N ILE A 84 15.54 -8.55 0.35
CA ILE A 84 15.62 -7.90 -0.96
C ILE A 84 16.99 -7.29 -1.23
N GLY A 85 17.78 -6.98 -0.21
CA GLY A 85 19.06 -6.29 -0.32
C GLY A 85 18.93 -4.84 -0.76
N THR A 86 20.03 -4.25 -1.21
CA THR A 86 20.08 -2.83 -1.61
C THR A 86 19.30 -2.57 -2.89
N VAL A 87 18.51 -1.49 -2.90
CA VAL A 87 17.84 -0.94 -4.07
C VAL A 87 18.35 0.48 -4.35
N ASN A 88 18.13 0.98 -5.56
CA ASN A 88 18.48 2.34 -5.94
C ASN A 88 17.31 3.28 -5.59
N ASN A 89 17.51 4.17 -4.62
CA ASN A 89 16.44 5.06 -4.15
C ASN A 89 15.96 6.06 -5.20
N THR A 90 16.80 6.47 -6.15
CA THR A 90 16.35 7.31 -7.29
C THR A 90 15.30 6.55 -8.10
N ARG A 91 15.56 5.28 -8.42
CA ARG A 91 14.58 4.43 -9.12
C ARG A 91 13.34 4.11 -8.30
N VAL A 92 13.47 3.99 -6.98
CA VAL A 92 12.31 3.84 -6.09
C VAL A 92 11.39 5.06 -6.22
N GLN A 93 11.94 6.26 -6.30
CA GLN A 93 11.16 7.49 -6.50
C GLN A 93 10.60 7.59 -7.93
N ASP A 94 11.34 7.10 -8.92
CA ASP A 94 10.94 7.18 -10.33
C ASP A 94 9.96 6.08 -10.78
N VAL A 95 9.79 5.00 -10.00
CA VAL A 95 8.96 3.85 -10.42
C VAL A 95 7.51 4.25 -10.67
N SER A 96 6.98 5.15 -9.84
CA SER A 96 5.60 5.64 -9.92
C SER A 96 5.38 6.43 -11.21
N ASN A 97 6.29 7.37 -11.50
CA ASN A 97 6.30 8.15 -12.74
C ASN A 97 6.44 7.24 -13.96
N SER A 98 7.34 6.26 -13.88
CA SER A 98 7.58 5.27 -14.95
C SER A 98 6.37 4.36 -15.20
N CYS A 99 5.53 4.15 -14.18
CA CYS A 99 4.31 3.36 -14.25
C CYS A 99 3.03 4.22 -14.41
N GLY A 100 3.16 5.53 -14.63
CA GLY A 100 2.02 6.45 -14.79
C GLY A 100 1.09 6.49 -13.58
N SER A 101 1.63 6.29 -12.37
CA SER A 101 0.89 6.27 -11.10
C SER A 101 1.41 7.35 -10.17
N ASN A 102 0.55 7.93 -9.35
CA ASN A 102 0.92 8.97 -8.40
C ASN A 102 1.05 8.38 -6.99
N LEU A 103 1.93 7.39 -6.84
CA LEU A 103 2.18 6.82 -5.52
C LEU A 103 2.62 7.91 -4.55
N TYR A 104 2.11 7.77 -3.33
CA TYR A 104 2.56 8.51 -2.17
C TYR A 104 4.07 8.40 -1.97
N GLU A 105 4.68 9.49 -1.50
CA GLU A 105 6.10 9.56 -1.24
C GLU A 105 6.50 8.59 -0.11
N ILE A 106 7.23 7.53 -0.48
CA ILE A 106 7.87 6.65 0.51
C ILE A 106 9.27 7.17 0.85
N PRO A 107 9.71 7.05 2.11
CA PRO A 107 11.05 7.43 2.48
C PRO A 107 12.09 6.58 1.73
N PRO A 108 13.35 7.05 1.64
CA PRO A 108 14.43 6.27 1.07
C PRO A 108 14.52 4.88 1.72
N ILE A 109 14.63 3.84 0.90
CA ILE A 109 14.74 2.47 1.38
C ILE A 109 16.12 2.30 2.01
N SER A 110 16.13 2.07 3.31
CA SER A 110 17.32 1.80 4.10
C SER A 110 16.94 1.06 5.39
N PRO A 111 17.87 0.34 6.04
CA PRO A 111 17.61 -0.31 7.32
C PRO A 111 17.06 0.66 8.39
N ASP A 112 17.40 1.94 8.27
CA ASP A 112 17.02 3.01 9.19
C ASP A 112 15.83 3.86 8.68
N MET A 113 15.17 3.44 7.60
CA MET A 113 13.98 4.09 7.04
C MET A 113 12.95 4.40 8.14
N ASN A 114 12.49 5.66 8.19
CA ASN A 114 11.51 6.12 9.17
C ASN A 114 10.09 6.14 8.56
N CYS A 115 9.22 5.27 9.07
CA CYS A 115 7.85 5.13 8.59
C CYS A 115 6.85 6.10 9.22
N ASP A 116 7.25 6.96 10.16
CA ASP A 116 6.29 7.83 10.84
C ASP A 116 5.81 9.02 10.00
N ASN A 117 6.63 9.44 9.04
CA ASN A 117 6.42 10.61 8.19
C ASN A 117 5.83 10.28 6.81
N VAL A 118 5.36 9.05 6.59
CA VAL A 118 4.71 8.71 5.32
C VAL A 118 3.42 9.52 5.18
N VAL A 119 3.29 10.26 4.08
CA VAL A 119 2.22 11.22 3.79
C VAL A 119 1.28 10.73 2.72
#